data_AF-A0A3Q3F3S5-F1
#
_entry.id   AF-A0A3Q3F3S5-F1
#
_cell.length_a   1.000
_cell.length_b   1.000
_cell.length_c   1.000
_cell.angle_alpha   90.00
_cell.angle_beta   90.00
_cell.angle_gamma   90.00
#
_symmetry.space_group_name_H-M   'P 1'
#
loop_
_entity.id
_entity.type
_entity.pdbx_description
1 polymer ?
#
loop_
_entity_poly.entity_id
_entity_poly.type
_entity_poly.pdbx_seq_one_letter_code
_entity_poly.pdbx_strand_id
1 'polypeptide(L)'
;MLRDYLSVARDALSAQKEIYQVKEQRLRLAQEEYQQLNDTWRDKSKSQTSLNSRSSASSKYDPEILKAEIFTAKSRVRASPSCSQVRAPQAGFKIN
;
A
#
# COMPACT_ATOMS: atom_id res chain seq x y z
N MET A 1 42.67 16.48 42.96
CA MET A 1 41.64 17.34 42.34
C MET A 1 41.79 17.43 40.81
N LEU A 2 42.70 18.24 40.24
CA LEU A 2 42.82 18.40 38.76
C LEU A 2 43.19 17.11 38.00
N ARG A 3 44.03 16.26 38.61
CA ARG A 3 44.39 14.96 38.03
C ARG A 3 43.19 14.01 37.94
N ASP A 4 42.28 14.10 38.91
CA ASP A 4 41.09 13.25 38.98
C ASP A 4 40.06 13.67 37.92
N TYR A 5 39.95 14.98 37.64
CA TYR A 5 39.14 15.45 36.50
C TYR A 5 39.70 14.98 35.16
N LEU A 6 41.03 14.96 35.00
CA LEU A 6 41.67 14.52 33.76
C LEU A 6 41.45 13.01 33.53
N SER A 7 41.56 12.18 34.58
CA SER A 7 41.26 10.74 34.47
C SER A 7 39.80 10.51 34.11
N VAL A 8 38.86 11.17 34.79
CA VAL A 8 37.42 11.05 34.49
C VAL A 8 37.10 11.51 33.06
N ALA A 9 37.70 12.60 32.59
CA ALA A 9 37.49 13.07 31.21
C ALA A 9 38.02 12.07 30.17
N ARG A 10 39.15 11.40 30.46
CA ARG A 10 39.70 10.36 29.59
C ARG A 10 38.80 9.13 29.53
N ASP A 11 38.28 8.71 30.67
CA ASP A 11 37.40 7.56 30.79
C ASP A 11 36.02 7.83 30.14
N ALA A 12 35.51 9.06 30.27
CA ALA A 12 34.31 9.50 29.57
C ALA A 12 34.52 9.48 28.05
N LEU A 13 35.68 9.92 27.57
CA LEU A 13 36.03 9.88 26.15
C LEU A 13 36.15 8.45 25.61
N SER A 14 36.73 7.51 26.38
CA SER A 14 36.78 6.11 25.96
C SER A 14 35.38 5.49 25.93
N ALA A 15 34.58 5.70 26.98
CA ALA A 15 33.20 5.21 27.02
C ALA A 15 32.36 5.77 25.86
N GLN A 16 32.53 7.05 25.51
CA GLN A 16 31.80 7.65 24.40
C GLN A 16 32.19 7.06 23.05
N LYS A 17 33.46 6.66 22.86
CA LYS A 17 33.91 5.95 21.65
C LYS A 17 33.27 4.56 21.55
N GLU A 18 33.21 3.81 22.65
CA GLU A 18 32.56 2.50 22.70
C GLU A 18 31.06 2.62 22.38
N ILE A 19 30.38 3.60 22.99
CA ILE A 19 28.97 3.87 22.71
C ILE A 19 28.75 4.22 21.24
N TYR A 20 29.64 5.01 20.64
CA TYR A 20 29.56 5.34 19.22
C TYR A 20 29.67 4.10 18.33
N GLN A 21 30.62 3.21 18.61
CA GLN A 21 30.77 1.95 17.87
C GLN A 21 29.52 1.07 17.98
N VAL A 22 28.94 0.94 19.17
CA VAL A 22 27.70 0.18 19.37
C VAL A 22 26.53 0.80 18.60
N LYS A 23 26.42 2.13 18.58
CA LYS A 23 25.40 2.83 17.80
C LYS A 23 25.57 2.58 16.30
N GLU A 24 26.79 2.59 15.80
CA GLU A 24 27.07 2.29 14.39
C GLU A 24 26.69 0.84 14.04
N GLN A 25 27.06 -0.13 14.89
CA GLN A 25 26.67 -1.53 14.71
C GLN A 25 25.14 -1.69 14.69
N ARG A 26 24.44 -1.07 15.64
CA ARG A 26 22.96 -1.10 15.70
C ARG A 26 22.32 -0.43 14.49
N LEU A 27 22.92 0.65 13.98
CA LEU A 27 22.41 1.33 12.79
C LEU A 27 22.51 0.42 11.55
N ARG A 28 23.63 -0.29 11.37
CA ARG A 28 23.79 -1.24 10.27
C ARG A 28 22.75 -2.35 10.32
N LEU A 29 22.55 -2.94 11.51
CA LEU A 29 21.51 -3.97 11.70
C LEU A 29 20.11 -3.44 11.35
N ALA A 30 19.76 -2.24 11.83
CA ALA A 30 18.46 -1.63 11.51
C ALA A 30 18.30 -1.34 10.00
N GLN A 31 19.38 -0.98 9.30
CA GLN A 31 19.36 -0.80 7.84
C GLN A 31 19.13 -2.13 7.11
N GLU A 32 19.80 -3.20 7.54
CA GLU A 32 19.63 -4.55 6.98
C GLU A 32 18.18 -5.04 7.19
N GLU A 33 17.64 -4.90 8.41
CA GLU A 33 16.25 -5.27 8.71
C GLU A 33 15.25 -4.45 7.89
N TYR A 34 15.49 -3.15 7.70
CA TYR A 34 14.64 -2.31 6.85
C TYR A 34 14.69 -2.75 5.40
N GLN A 35 15.87 -3.08 4.87
CA GLN A 35 16.03 -3.58 3.50
C GLN A 35 15.31 -4.92 3.34
N GLN A 36 15.50 -5.85 4.27
CA GLN A 36 14.81 -7.14 4.28
C GLN A 36 13.28 -6.95 4.31
N LEU A 37 12.78 -6.06 5.17
CA LEU A 37 11.36 -5.76 5.23
C LEU A 37 10.89 -5.16 3.90
N ASN A 38 11.58 -4.15 3.36
CA ASN A 38 11.26 -3.54 2.07
C ASN A 38 11.23 -4.57 0.93
N ASP A 39 12.18 -5.51 0.89
CA ASP A 39 12.22 -6.57 -0.12
C ASP A 39 11.06 -7.55 0.05
N THR A 40 10.73 -7.98 1.27
CA THR A 40 9.54 -8.81 1.52
C THR A 40 8.24 -8.08 1.15
N TRP A 41 8.14 -6.77 1.38
CA TRP A 41 7.01 -5.96 0.94
C TRP A 41 6.95 -5.82 -0.58
N ARG A 42 8.08 -5.61 -1.24
CA ARG A 42 8.15 -5.55 -2.71
C ARG A 42 7.82 -6.90 -3.32
N ASP A 43 8.26 -8.00 -2.74
CA ASP A 43 7.98 -9.35 -3.22
C ASP A 43 6.51 -9.73 -3.02
N LYS A 44 5.92 -9.39 -1.86
CA LYS A 44 4.47 -9.49 -1.64
C LYS A 44 3.68 -8.60 -2.60
N SER A 45 4.18 -7.41 -2.91
CA SER A 45 3.56 -6.51 -3.91
C SER A 45 3.64 -7.10 -5.32
N LYS A 46 4.80 -7.65 -5.72
CA LYS A 46 4.99 -8.34 -7.00
C LYS A 46 4.10 -9.59 -7.11
N SER A 47 3.99 -10.36 -6.04
CA SER A 47 3.12 -11.56 -5.98
C SER A 47 1.63 -11.21 -5.96
N GLN A 48 1.25 -10.06 -5.37
CA GLN A 48 -0.09 -9.48 -5.49
C GLN A 48 -0.38 -9.02 -6.93
N THR A 49 0.60 -8.60 -7.72
CA THR A 49 0.36 -8.20 -9.12
C THR A 49 0.12 -9.37 -10.08
N SER A 50 0.62 -10.59 -9.79
CA SER A 50 0.41 -11.75 -10.66
C SER A 50 -0.86 -12.55 -10.33
N LEU A 51 -1.43 -12.41 -9.13
CA LEU A 51 -2.70 -13.04 -8.75
C LEU A 51 -3.90 -12.08 -8.67
N ASN A 52 -3.68 -10.77 -8.70
CA ASN A 52 -4.78 -9.81 -8.78
C ASN A 52 -5.06 -9.38 -10.23
N SER A 53 -5.66 -10.28 -11.02
CA SER A 53 -6.42 -9.86 -12.21
C SER A 53 -7.83 -9.34 -11.87
N ARG A 54 -8.11 -9.02 -10.61
CA ARG A 54 -9.36 -8.35 -10.17
C ARG A 54 -9.10 -7.56 -8.88
N SER A 55 -9.07 -6.23 -9.03
CA SER A 55 -9.29 -5.20 -8.00
C SER A 55 -8.22 -5.03 -6.90
N SER A 56 -7.34 -4.05 -7.08
CA SER A 56 -6.33 -3.60 -6.11
C SER A 56 -6.91 -2.62 -5.07
N ALA A 57 -6.80 -2.94 -3.78
CA ALA A 57 -7.31 -2.12 -2.67
C ALA A 57 -6.54 -0.80 -2.42
N SER A 58 -5.51 -0.46 -3.20
CA SER A 58 -4.83 0.85 -3.16
C SER A 58 -5.66 1.99 -3.77
N SER A 59 -6.66 1.61 -4.56
CA SER A 59 -7.54 2.51 -5.29
C SER A 59 -8.86 2.79 -4.57
N LYS A 60 -9.08 2.20 -3.39
CA LYS A 60 -10.40 2.23 -2.71
C LYS A 60 -11.00 3.64 -2.58
N TYR A 61 -10.17 4.68 -2.60
CA TYR A 61 -10.59 6.08 -2.50
C TYR A 61 -9.93 6.99 -3.54
N ASP A 62 -9.41 6.44 -4.66
CA ASP A 62 -8.95 7.26 -5.77
C ASP A 62 -10.16 7.71 -6.60
N PRO A 63 -10.45 9.04 -6.70
CA PRO A 63 -11.59 9.53 -7.45
C PRO A 63 -11.56 9.14 -8.93
N GLU A 64 -10.39 8.99 -9.54
CA GLU A 64 -10.29 8.67 -10.97
C GLU A 64 -10.61 7.20 -11.24
N ILE A 65 -10.27 6.31 -10.32
CA ILE A 65 -10.54 4.88 -10.49
C ILE A 65 -12.01 4.57 -10.17
N LEU A 66 -12.62 5.24 -9.17
CA LEU A 66 -14.06 5.14 -8.92
C LEU A 66 -14.87 5.59 -10.14
N LYS A 67 -14.44 6.66 -10.82
CA LYS A 67 -15.07 7.10 -12.08
C LYS A 67 -14.95 6.06 -13.18
N ALA A 68 -13.77 5.45 -13.36
CA ALA A 68 -13.52 4.43 -14.37
C ALA A 68 -14.35 3.15 -14.12
N GLU A 69 -14.47 2.72 -12.85
CA GLU A 69 -15.31 1.59 -12.44
C GLU A 69 -16.80 1.87 -12.69
N ILE A 70 -17.30 3.03 -12.28
CA ILE A 70 -18.69 3.45 -12.51
C ILE A 70 -19.00 3.53 -14.00
N PHE A 71 -18.10 4.09 -14.81
CA PHE A 71 -18.27 4.19 -16.27
C PHE A 71 -18.36 2.80 -16.90
N THR A 72 -17.48 1.90 -16.51
CA THR A 72 -17.43 0.51 -17.03
C THR A 72 -18.64 -0.31 -16.57
N ALA A 73 -19.09 -0.15 -15.33
CA ALA A 73 -20.31 -0.78 -14.84
C ALA A 73 -21.55 -0.25 -15.59
N LYS A 74 -21.64 1.07 -15.79
CA LYS A 74 -22.74 1.72 -16.54
C LYS A 74 -22.78 1.27 -17.99
N SER A 75 -21.64 1.16 -18.66
CA SER A 75 -21.59 0.70 -20.06
C SER A 75 -22.02 -0.75 -20.17
N ARG A 76 -21.60 -1.63 -19.25
CA ARG A 76 -22.04 -3.04 -19.19
C ARG A 76 -23.54 -3.19 -18.95
N VAL A 77 -24.12 -2.39 -18.05
CA VAL A 77 -25.58 -2.38 -17.82
C VAL A 77 -26.33 -1.89 -19.06
N ARG A 78 -25.82 -0.85 -19.75
CA ARG A 78 -26.41 -0.35 -21.00
C ARG A 78 -26.27 -1.33 -22.17
N ALA A 79 -25.18 -2.09 -22.21
CA ALA A 79 -24.92 -3.10 -23.23
C ALA A 79 -25.62 -4.44 -22.93
N SER A 80 -26.11 -4.64 -21.71
CA SER A 80 -26.86 -5.86 -21.37
C SER A 80 -28.25 -5.83 -22.00
N PRO A 81 -28.60 -6.80 -22.86
CA PRO A 81 -29.85 -6.81 -23.62
C PRO A 81 -31.09 -7.05 -22.74
N SER A 82 -30.93 -7.36 -21.45
CA SER A 82 -32.04 -7.63 -20.52
C SER A 82 -32.78 -6.37 -20.05
N CYS A 83 -32.24 -5.16 -20.23
CA CYS A 83 -32.85 -3.92 -19.73
C CYS A 83 -33.64 -3.13 -20.80
N SER A 84 -33.52 -3.49 -22.09
CA SER A 84 -34.24 -2.82 -23.18
C SER A 84 -35.70 -3.25 -23.32
N GLN A 85 -36.16 -4.24 -22.55
CA GLN A 85 -37.44 -4.92 -22.75
C GLN A 85 -38.46 -4.72 -21.62
N VAL A 86 -38.49 -3.53 -21.02
CA VAL A 86 -39.60 -3.12 -20.13
C VAL A 86 -40.14 -1.77 -20.58
N ARG A 87 -40.80 -1.74 -21.75
CA ARG A 87 -41.62 -0.59 -22.14
C ARG A 87 -42.88 -1.03 -22.91
N ALA A 88 -44.01 -0.85 -22.22
CA ALA A 88 -45.41 -0.75 -22.67
C ALA A 88 -46.14 -2.01 -23.20
N PRO A 89 -47.19 -2.50 -22.52
CA PRO A 89 -48.25 -3.24 -23.19
C PRO A 89 -49.10 -2.27 -24.02
N GLN A 90 -49.01 -2.33 -25.34
CA GLN A 90 -49.98 -1.68 -26.22
C GLN A 90 -51.31 -2.45 -26.10
N ALA A 91 -52.29 -1.80 -25.49
CA ALA A 91 -53.67 -2.24 -25.47
C ALA A 91 -54.23 -2.31 -26.90
N GLY A 92 -54.97 -3.37 -27.23
CA GLY A 92 -55.61 -3.51 -28.53
C GLY A 92 -56.27 -4.85 -28.81
N PHE A 93 -57.02 -5.41 -27.85
CA PHE A 93 -57.89 -6.55 -28.10
C PHE A 93 -59.24 -6.02 -28.62
N LYS A 94 -59.45 -6.03 -29.94
CA LYS A 94 -60.79 -5.86 -30.54
C LYS A 94 -61.42 -7.24 -30.69
N ILE A 95 -62.55 -7.44 -30.04
CA ILE A 95 -63.49 -8.54 -30.27
C ILE A 95 -64.76 -7.94 -30.87
N ASN A 96 -65.31 -8.65 -31.86
CA ASN A 96 -66.51 -8.41 -32.69
C ASN A 96 -66.22 -7.71 -34.02
#